data_AF-A0A1F5YH22-F1
#
_entry.id   AF-A0A1F5YH22-F1
#
_cell.length_a   1.000
_cell.length_b   1.000
_cell.length_c   1.000
_cell.angle_alpha   90.00
_cell.angle_beta   90.00
_cell.angle_gamma   90.00
#
_symmetry.space_group_name_H-M   'P 1'
#
loop_
_entity.id
_entity.type
_entity.pdbx_description
1 polymer ?
#
loop_
_entity_poly.entity_id
_entity_poly.type
_entity_poly.pdbx_seq_one_letter_code
_entity_poly.pdbx_strand_id
1 'polypeptide(L)'
;MIPGQSGVDIGETWPLATIFPDLGSLVSTLLPKALLIGAVIAFFLVIIAGLGMIAKAGSGDAQAAEGRKNILTYAILGLVIMFAAFWILQIINYVTQGSLDEILK
;
A
#
# COMPACT_ATOMS: atom_id res chain seq x y z
N MET A 1 -49.19 -15.08 -0.17
CA MET A 1 -48.43 -15.03 -1.44
C MET A 1 -48.80 -13.73 -2.15
N ILE A 2 -47.89 -12.75 -2.17
CA ILE A 2 -48.09 -11.46 -2.87
C ILE A 2 -47.52 -11.60 -4.30
N PRO A 3 -48.27 -11.30 -5.37
CA PRO A 3 -47.77 -11.38 -6.74
C PRO A 3 -46.71 -10.30 -6.98
N GLY A 4 -45.54 -10.66 -7.53
CA GLY A 4 -44.56 -9.70 -8.05
C GLY A 4 -43.25 -9.55 -7.27
N GLN A 5 -42.93 -10.40 -6.30
CA GLN A 5 -41.57 -10.43 -5.70
C GLN A 5 -40.79 -11.63 -6.23
N SER A 6 -40.29 -11.49 -7.47
CA SER A 6 -39.00 -12.09 -7.82
C SER A 6 -38.01 -11.54 -6.81
N GLY A 7 -37.23 -12.40 -6.15
CA GLY A 7 -36.31 -11.97 -5.08
C GLY A 7 -35.51 -10.74 -5.51
N VAL A 8 -35.41 -9.76 -4.62
CA VAL A 8 -34.63 -8.54 -4.88
C VAL A 8 -33.21 -8.96 -5.20
N ASP A 9 -32.78 -8.77 -6.45
CA ASP A 9 -31.44 -9.10 -6.87
C ASP A 9 -30.48 -8.09 -6.23
N ILE A 10 -29.77 -8.57 -5.22
CA ILE A 10 -28.98 -7.73 -4.32
C ILE A 10 -27.82 -7.09 -5.11
N GLY A 11 -27.36 -7.74 -6.19
CA GLY A 11 -26.31 -7.24 -7.08
C GLY A 11 -26.73 -6.05 -7.95
N GLU A 12 -28.02 -5.96 -8.33
CA GLU A 12 -28.55 -4.83 -9.10
C GLU A 12 -29.03 -3.68 -8.20
N THR A 13 -29.57 -4.00 -7.03
CA THR A 13 -30.09 -2.99 -6.08
C THR A 13 -28.99 -2.34 -5.22
N TRP A 14 -27.84 -3.00 -5.05
CA TRP A 14 -26.69 -2.47 -4.31
C TRP A 14 -25.42 -2.54 -5.16
N PRO A 15 -25.08 -1.48 -5.92
CA PRO A 15 -23.91 -1.46 -6.80
C PRO A 15 -22.56 -1.69 -6.09
N LEU A 16 -22.52 -1.44 -4.77
CA LEU A 16 -21.33 -1.70 -3.95
C LEU A 16 -21.08 -3.20 -3.74
N ALA A 17 -22.13 -4.04 -3.77
CA ALA A 17 -22.01 -5.48 -3.63
C ALA A 17 -21.36 -6.13 -4.87
N THR A 18 -21.52 -5.52 -6.04
CA THR A 18 -20.91 -5.97 -7.31
C THR A 18 -19.46 -5.51 -7.47
N ILE A 19 -19.05 -4.43 -6.81
CA ILE A 19 -17.67 -3.90 -6.88
C ILE A 19 -16.72 -4.66 -5.94
N PHE A 20 -17.22 -5.22 -4.84
CA PHE A 20 -16.44 -5.95 -3.84
C PHE A 20 -17.07 -7.30 -3.48
N PRO A 21 -17.12 -8.26 -4.42
CA PRO A 21 -17.77 -9.55 -4.21
C PRO A 21 -17.08 -10.41 -3.14
N ASP A 22 -15.77 -10.22 -2.96
CA ASP A 22 -14.95 -10.96 -1.99
C ASP A 22 -13.77 -10.12 -1.48
N LEU A 23 -13.17 -10.57 -0.38
CA LEU A 23 -12.01 -9.91 0.23
C LEU A 23 -10.79 -9.88 -0.70
N GLY A 24 -10.67 -10.84 -1.62
CA GLY A 24 -9.60 -10.89 -2.63
C GLY A 24 -9.70 -9.72 -3.60
N SER A 25 -10.90 -9.43 -4.12
CA SER A 25 -11.17 -8.31 -5.03
C SER A 25 -10.89 -6.93 -4.40
N LEU A 26 -11.10 -6.80 -3.08
CA LEU A 26 -10.77 -5.58 -2.34
C LEU A 26 -9.26 -5.37 -2.25
N VAL A 27 -8.55 -6.41 -1.79
CA VAL A 27 -7.11 -6.37 -1.63
C VAL A 27 -6.43 -6.17 -2.98
N SER A 28 -6.90 -6.82 -4.03
CA SER A 28 -6.31 -6.74 -5.35
C SER A 28 -6.38 -5.37 -6.00
N THR A 29 -7.46 -4.65 -5.76
CA THR A 29 -7.66 -3.30 -6.31
C THR A 29 -6.85 -2.26 -5.53
N LEU A 30 -6.75 -2.43 -4.21
CA LEU A 30 -6.15 -1.44 -3.32
C LEU A 30 -4.64 -1.61 -3.18
N LEU A 31 -4.17 -2.86 -3.09
CA LEU A 31 -2.78 -3.20 -2.81
C LEU A 31 -1.77 -2.63 -3.82
N PRO A 32 -1.91 -2.81 -5.15
CA PRO A 32 -0.94 -2.26 -6.10
C PRO A 32 -0.90 -0.73 -6.08
N LYS A 33 -2.06 -0.07 -5.88
CA LYS A 33 -2.15 1.39 -5.77
C LYS A 33 -1.47 1.89 -4.48
N ALA A 34 -1.72 1.23 -3.36
CA ALA A 34 -1.10 1.54 -2.08
C ALA A 34 0.42 1.33 -2.11
N LEU A 35 0.89 0.24 -2.75
CA LEU A 35 2.31 -0.02 -2.93
C LEU A 35 2.99 1.05 -3.79
N LEU A 36 2.37 1.46 -4.90
CA LEU A 36 2.89 2.52 -5.78
C LEU A 36 2.96 3.87 -5.04
N ILE A 37 1.87 4.27 -4.39
CA ILE A 37 1.81 5.54 -3.64
C ILE A 37 2.85 5.53 -2.50
N GLY A 38 2.92 4.42 -1.75
CA GLY A 38 3.89 4.25 -0.67
C GLY A 38 5.33 4.34 -1.16
N ALA A 39 5.66 3.70 -2.29
CA ALA A 39 6.99 3.75 -2.89
C ALA A 39 7.38 5.18 -3.32
N VAL A 40 6.46 5.91 -3.94
CA VAL A 40 6.69 7.31 -4.35
C VAL A 40 6.91 8.20 -3.13
N ILE A 41 6.08 8.08 -2.10
CA ILE A 41 6.23 8.83 -0.85
C ILE A 41 7.58 8.53 -0.19
N ALA A 42 7.93 7.25 -0.05
CA ALA A 42 9.20 6.83 0.52
C ALA A 42 10.39 7.41 -0.26
N PHE A 43 10.33 7.40 -1.59
CA PHE A 43 11.37 7.97 -2.45
C PHE A 43 11.61 9.46 -2.16
N PHE A 44 10.56 10.28 -2.12
CA PHE A 44 10.70 11.70 -1.80
C PHE A 44 11.15 11.94 -0.35
N LEU A 45 10.66 11.16 0.61
CA LEU A 45 11.08 11.27 2.00
C LEU A 45 12.57 11.00 2.18
N VAL A 46 13.11 9.97 1.52
CA VAL A 46 14.55 9.66 1.57
C VAL A 46 15.37 10.81 1.00
N ILE A 47 14.96 11.39 -0.13
CA ILE A 47 15.67 12.52 -0.75
C ILE A 47 15.63 13.76 0.16
N ILE A 48 14.46 14.14 0.64
CA ILE A 48 14.27 15.31 1.50
C ILE A 48 15.00 15.15 2.84
N ALA A 49 14.98 13.94 3.41
CA ALA A 49 15.71 13.63 4.64
C ALA A 49 17.23 13.66 4.39
N GLY A 50 17.71 13.05 3.30
CA GLY A 50 19.12 13.00 2.92
C GLY A 50 19.73 14.38 2.69
N LEU A 51 19.14 15.17 1.78
CA LEU A 51 19.55 16.56 1.55
C LEU A 51 19.44 17.40 2.81
N GLY A 52 18.42 17.10 3.61
CA GLY A 52 18.14 17.75 4.86
C GLY A 52 19.15 17.53 5.97
N MET A 53 19.76 16.34 6.05
CA MET A 53 20.85 16.06 6.97
C MET A 53 22.11 16.82 6.57
N ILE A 54 22.43 16.84 5.27
CA ILE A 54 23.61 17.57 4.76
C ILE A 54 23.49 19.07 5.06
N ALA A 55 22.32 19.65 4.80
CA ALA A 55 22.07 21.08 5.02
C ALA A 55 22.16 21.50 6.51
N LYS A 56 21.84 20.61 7.45
CA LYS A 56 21.85 20.89 8.90
C LYS A 56 23.10 20.40 9.61
N ALA A 57 23.95 19.61 8.95
CA ALA A 57 25.18 19.09 9.53
C ALA A 57 26.16 20.18 10.03
N GLY A 58 26.06 21.41 9.50
CA GLY A 58 26.88 22.55 9.91
C GLY A 58 26.20 23.58 10.82
N SER A 59 24.92 23.43 11.18
CA SER A 59 24.14 24.51 11.83
C SER A 59 24.20 24.52 13.36
N GLY A 60 24.91 23.58 14.00
CA GLY A 60 25.02 23.49 15.47
C GLY A 60 23.73 23.12 16.22
N ASP A 61 22.64 22.89 15.48
CA ASP A 61 21.30 22.62 16.01
C ASP A 61 21.07 21.10 16.10
N ALA A 62 21.48 20.53 17.23
CA ALA A 62 21.45 19.08 17.49
C ALA A 62 20.04 18.49 17.38
N GLN A 63 19.01 19.22 17.80
CA GLN A 63 17.63 18.74 17.78
C GLN A 63 17.12 18.59 16.34
N ALA A 64 17.45 19.54 15.48
CA ALA A 64 17.07 19.47 14.07
C ALA A 64 17.85 18.40 13.30
N ALA A 65 19.09 18.11 13.69
CA ALA A 65 19.88 17.01 13.14
C ALA A 65 19.32 15.63 13.53
N GLU A 66 18.95 15.44 14.80
CA GLU A 66 18.31 14.21 15.29
C GLU A 66 16.96 13.96 14.61
N GLY A 67 16.12 14.99 14.46
CA GLY A 67 14.84 14.88 13.76
C GLY A 67 15.00 14.38 12.32
N ARG A 68 16.02 14.87 11.58
CA ARG A 68 16.31 14.43 10.21
C ARG A 68 16.79 12.98 10.16
N LYS A 69 17.63 12.55 11.11
CA LYS A 69 18.09 11.17 11.24
C LYS A 69 16.94 10.21 11.51
N ASN A 70 15.97 10.62 12.34
CA ASN A 70 14.77 9.83 12.62
C ASN A 70 13.90 9.70 11.37
N ILE A 71 13.65 10.81 10.65
CA ILE A 71 12.89 10.77 9.38
C ILE A 71 13.56 9.81 8.38
N LEU A 72 14.88 9.87 8.23
CA LEU A 72 15.58 8.94 7.35
C LEU A 72 15.41 7.48 7.82
N THR A 73 15.59 7.21 9.11
CA THR A 73 15.42 5.86 9.68
C THR A 73 14.02 5.32 9.39
N TYR A 74 12.98 6.11 9.62
CA TYR A 74 11.60 5.71 9.34
C TYR A 74 11.32 5.53 7.85
N ALA A 75 11.89 6.37 6.99
CA ALA A 75 11.75 6.21 5.54
C ALA A 75 12.41 4.91 5.04
N ILE A 76 13.60 4.58 5.54
CA ILE A 76 14.30 3.33 5.23
C ILE A 76 13.52 2.13 5.80
N LEU A 77 13.05 2.23 7.05
CA LEU A 77 12.29 1.16 7.69
C LEU A 77 10.99 0.87 6.92
N GLY A 78 10.27 1.92 6.51
CA GLY A 78 9.09 1.79 5.66
C GLY A 78 9.40 1.12 4.33
N LEU A 79 10.50 1.51 3.67
CA LEU A 79 10.96 0.87 2.44
C LEU A 79 11.26 -0.63 2.62
N VAL A 80 11.94 -1.00 3.72
CA VAL A 80 12.26 -2.39 4.04
C VAL A 80 10.98 -3.21 4.27
N ILE A 81 10.00 -2.66 4.99
CA ILE A 81 8.70 -3.30 5.21
C ILE A 81 7.99 -3.54 3.88
N MET A 82 8.03 -2.57 2.95
CA MET A 82 7.41 -2.71 1.63
C MET A 82 8.08 -3.83 0.81
N PHE A 83 9.41 -3.96 0.86
CA PHE A 83 10.11 -5.08 0.25
C PHE A 83 9.75 -6.43 0.89
N ALA A 84 9.66 -6.48 2.21
CA ALA A 84 9.23 -7.69 2.92
C ALA A 84 7.80 -8.09 2.53
N ALA A 85 6.88 -7.12 2.42
CA ALA A 85 5.52 -7.36 1.95
C ALA A 85 5.51 -7.92 0.52
N PHE A 86 6.34 -7.37 -0.38
CA PHE A 86 6.47 -7.90 -1.74
C PHE A 86 6.94 -9.36 -1.76
N TRP A 87 7.91 -9.73 -0.94
CA TRP A 87 8.35 -11.11 -0.83
C TRP A 87 7.27 -12.05 -0.30
N ILE A 88 6.49 -11.63 0.70
CA ILE A 88 5.36 -12.41 1.18
C ILE A 88 4.37 -12.66 0.03
N LEU A 89 4.04 -11.63 -0.73
CA LEU A 89 3.14 -11.76 -1.89
C LEU A 89 3.70 -12.70 -2.96
N GLN A 90 5.00 -12.65 -3.24
CA GLN A 90 5.64 -13.58 -4.17
C GLN A 90 5.54 -15.04 -3.69
N ILE A 91 5.74 -15.29 -2.40
CA ILE A 91 5.62 -16.64 -1.83
C ILE A 91 4.18 -17.14 -1.95
N ILE A 92 3.19 -16.31 -1.62
CA ILE A 92 1.78 -16.67 -1.77
C ILE A 92 1.46 -16.93 -3.24
N ASN A 93 1.91 -16.07 -4.15
CA ASN A 93 1.69 -16.25 -5.59
C ASN A 93 2.27 -17.58 -6.09
N TYR A 94 3.47 -17.93 -5.63
CA TYR A 94 4.13 -19.19 -5.95
C TYR A 94 3.33 -20.40 -5.45
N VAL A 95 2.81 -20.36 -4.22
CA VAL A 95 2.00 -21.43 -3.63
C VAL A 95 0.63 -21.54 -4.31
N THR A 96 0.01 -20.42 -4.69
CA THR A 96 -1.29 -20.35 -5.38
C THR A 96 -1.16 -20.45 -6.92
N GLN A 97 0.00 -20.88 -7.44
CA GLN A 97 0.25 -21.13 -8.86
C GLN A 97 -0.05 -19.93 -9.78
N GLY A 98 0.30 -18.70 -9.38
CA GLY A 98 0.14 -17.52 -10.23
C GLY A 98 -1.24 -16.85 -10.17
N SER A 99 -2.19 -17.39 -9.39
CA SER A 99 -3.54 -16.82 -9.27
C SER A 99 -3.55 -15.36 -8.79
N LEU A 100 -2.53 -14.90 -8.06
CA LEU A 100 -2.45 -13.50 -7.63
C LEU A 100 -2.11 -12.54 -8.78
N ASP A 101 -1.36 -12.99 -9.79
CA ASP A 101 -0.98 -12.15 -10.93
C ASP A 101 -2.17 -11.89 -11.86
N GLU A 102 -3.17 -12.78 -11.87
CA GLU A 102 -4.44 -12.53 -12.57
C GLU A 102 -5.31 -11.51 -11.84
N ILE A 103 -5.23 -11.52 -10.51
CA ILE A 103 -6.00 -10.67 -9.61
C ILE A 103 -5.43 -9.24 -9.55
N LEU A 104 -4.11 -9.07 -9.72
CA LEU A 104 -3.40 -7.79 -9.60
C LEU A 104 -3.21 -7.03 -10.95
N LYS A 105 -3.80 -7.50 -12.05
CA LYS A 105 -3.85 -6.76 -13.33
C LYS A 105 -4.87 -5.61 -13.26
#